data_AF-A0A371I0Q4-F1
#
_entry.id   AF-A0A371I0Q4-F1
#
_cell.length_a   1.000
_cell.length_b   1.000
_cell.length_c   1.000
_cell.angle_alpha   90.00
_cell.angle_beta   90.00
_cell.angle_gamma   90.00
#
_symmetry.space_group_name_H-M   'P 1'
#
loop_
_entity.id
_entity.type
_entity.pdbx_description
1 polymer ?
#
loop_
_entity_poly.entity_id
_entity_poly.type
_entity_poly.pdbx_seq_one_letter_code
_entity_poly.pdbx_strand_id
1 'polypeptide(L)'
;MSSLLEKYEMVHRVSTTYHLQTNGQAEVFNREIKKILQKLTNLGQKNWSRHLEYALWAHRMAYRTLMGMSPYRIIFDKACHLPVELEHRAYWAVKKCNMAYDQAGEERKLQLQ
;
A
#
# COMPACT_ATOMS: atom_id res chain seq x y z
N MET A 1 -28.00 16.99 7.92
CA MET A 1 -26.92 16.15 8.47
C MET A 1 -27.33 15.46 9.75
N SER A 2 -27.97 16.15 10.69
CA SER A 2 -28.42 15.59 11.98
C SER A 2 -29.32 14.35 11.83
N SER A 3 -30.29 14.37 10.92
CA SER A 3 -31.18 13.23 10.63
C SER A 3 -30.48 12.00 10.04
N LEU A 4 -29.35 12.21 9.33
CA LEU A 4 -28.57 11.12 8.76
C LEU A 4 -27.64 10.50 9.83
N LEU A 5 -27.05 11.34 10.67
CA LEU A 5 -26.20 10.90 11.78
C LEU A 5 -26.97 10.09 12.80
N GLU A 6 -28.19 10.52 13.13
CA GLU A 6 -29.09 9.80 14.03
C GLU A 6 -29.50 8.44 13.44
N LYS A 7 -29.81 8.39 12.13
CA LYS A 7 -30.14 7.13 11.44
C LYS A 7 -29.04 6.07 11.50
N TYR A 8 -27.77 6.49 11.49
CA TYR A 8 -26.61 5.59 11.55
C TYR A 8 -25.94 5.57 12.93
N GLU A 9 -26.58 6.13 13.95
CA GLU A 9 -26.07 6.20 15.33
C GLU A 9 -24.65 6.81 15.42
N MET A 10 -24.34 7.74 14.53
CA MET A 10 -23.03 8.38 14.45
C MET A 10 -22.97 9.64 15.33
N VAL A 11 -22.06 9.63 16.30
CA VAL A 11 -21.73 10.82 17.10
C VAL A 11 -20.77 11.71 16.32
N HIS A 12 -21.27 12.82 15.80
CA HIS A 12 -20.44 13.81 15.12
C HIS A 12 -19.69 14.69 16.13
N ARG A 13 -18.35 14.58 16.15
CA ARG A 13 -17.46 15.42 16.95
C ARG A 13 -16.91 16.55 16.10
N VAL A 14 -17.15 17.79 16.50
CA VAL A 14 -16.67 18.99 15.79
C VAL A 14 -15.57 19.65 16.61
N SER A 15 -14.44 19.93 15.97
CA SER A 15 -13.37 20.72 16.56
C SER A 15 -13.76 22.20 16.60
N THR A 16 -13.31 22.92 17.63
CA THR A 16 -13.44 24.38 17.70
C THR A 16 -12.83 25.04 16.47
N THR A 17 -13.42 26.14 16.01
CA THR A 17 -12.87 26.92 14.88
C THR A 17 -11.45 27.38 15.19
N TYR A 18 -10.58 27.40 14.18
CA TYR A 18 -9.16 27.78 14.30
C TYR A 18 -8.30 26.93 15.26
N HIS A 19 -8.80 25.80 15.76
CA HIS A 19 -8.03 24.81 16.54
C HIS A 19 -7.62 23.61 15.68
N LEU A 20 -6.55 23.80 14.89
CA LEU A 20 -5.98 22.78 13.99
C LEU A 20 -5.50 21.51 14.73
N GLN A 21 -5.05 21.66 15.98
CA GLN A 21 -4.45 20.58 16.76
C GLN A 21 -5.41 19.41 17.08
N THR A 22 -6.73 19.68 17.17
CA THR A 22 -7.73 18.66 17.51
C THR A 22 -7.89 17.59 16.43
N ASN A 23 -7.47 17.87 15.18
CA ASN A 23 -7.52 16.93 14.06
C ASN A 23 -6.13 16.68 13.43
N GLY A 24 -5.07 16.74 14.23
CA GLY A 24 -3.69 16.66 13.74
C GLY A 24 -3.37 15.38 12.95
N GLN A 25 -3.99 14.24 13.28
CA GLN A 25 -3.81 13.00 12.51
C GLN A 25 -4.32 13.13 11.07
N ALA A 26 -5.50 13.73 10.87
CA ALA A 26 -6.03 13.96 9.53
C ALA A 26 -5.18 15.00 8.76
N GLU A 27 -4.62 16.00 9.44
CA GLU A 27 -3.73 16.97 8.81
C GLU A 27 -2.43 16.34 8.29
N VAL A 28 -1.79 15.51 9.12
CA VAL A 28 -0.58 14.77 8.71
C VAL A 28 -0.90 13.85 7.53
N PHE A 29 -2.00 13.11 7.62
CA PHE A 29 -2.48 12.26 6.53
C PHE A 29 -2.70 13.06 5.23
N ASN A 30 -3.44 14.16 5.30
CA ASN A 30 -3.72 15.01 4.13
C ASN A 30 -2.44 15.60 3.53
N ARG A 31 -1.47 15.98 4.36
CA ARG A 31 -0.17 16.49 3.91
C ARG A 31 0.63 15.42 3.17
N GLU A 32 0.61 14.17 3.64
CA GLU A 32 1.27 13.04 2.98
C GLU A 32 0.63 12.71 1.64
N ILE A 33 -0.70 12.61 1.58
CA ILE A 33 -1.43 12.37 0.32
C ILE A 33 -1.16 13.49 -0.68
N LYS A 34 -1.17 14.76 -0.24
CA LYS A 34 -0.85 15.91 -1.10
C LYS A 34 0.56 15.81 -1.68
N LYS A 35 1.56 15.41 -0.90
CA LYS A 35 2.93 15.20 -1.39
C LYS A 35 3.02 14.10 -2.43
N ILE A 36 2.32 12.98 -2.24
CA ILE A 36 2.30 11.87 -3.20
C ILE A 36 1.63 12.31 -4.50
N LEU A 37 0.48 12.98 -4.42
CA LEU A 37 -0.22 13.52 -5.58
C LEU A 37 0.62 14.54 -6.34
N GLN A 38 1.34 15.42 -5.65
CA GLN A 38 2.25 16.38 -6.29
C GLN A 38 3.37 15.69 -7.09
N LYS A 39 3.82 14.51 -6.66
CA LYS A 39 4.83 13.73 -7.40
C LYS A 39 4.22 12.97 -8.58
N LEU A 40 2.99 12.48 -8.46
CA LEU A 40 2.29 11.74 -9.51
C LEU A 40 1.73 12.66 -10.60
N THR A 41 1.43 13.90 -10.27
CA THR A 41 0.80 14.84 -11.18
C THR A 41 1.86 15.78 -11.75
N ASN A 42 2.05 15.77 -13.07
CA ASN A 42 2.94 16.73 -13.74
C ASN A 42 2.45 18.17 -13.52
N LEU A 43 3.39 19.12 -13.46
CA LEU A 43 3.11 20.57 -13.30
C LEU A 43 2.12 21.04 -14.39
N GLY A 44 0.84 21.16 -14.04
CA GLY A 44 -0.20 21.69 -14.92
C GLY A 44 -1.42 20.79 -15.16
N GLN A 45 -1.38 19.51 -14.76
CA GLN A 45 -2.50 18.60 -15.01
C GLN A 45 -3.49 18.57 -13.83
N LYS A 46 -4.79 18.82 -14.08
CA LYS A 46 -5.86 18.78 -13.06
C LYS A 46 -6.40 17.36 -12.76
N ASN A 47 -5.72 16.32 -13.23
CA ASN A 47 -6.18 14.92 -13.14
C ASN A 47 -5.84 14.26 -11.78
N TRP A 48 -5.77 15.04 -10.70
CA TRP A 48 -5.40 14.53 -9.36
C TRP A 48 -6.38 13.46 -8.86
N SER A 49 -7.66 13.55 -9.24
CA SER A 49 -8.69 12.58 -8.83
C SER A 49 -8.37 11.17 -9.34
N ARG A 50 -7.88 11.06 -10.58
CA ARG A 50 -7.43 9.77 -11.17
C ARG A 50 -6.22 9.19 -10.45
N HIS A 51 -5.39 10.02 -9.84
CA HIS A 51 -4.19 9.59 -9.11
C HIS A 51 -4.45 9.37 -7.62
N LEU A 52 -5.63 9.74 -7.12
CA LEU A 52 -5.98 9.62 -5.71
C LEU A 52 -5.99 8.17 -5.24
N GLU A 53 -6.53 7.26 -6.04
CA GLU A 53 -6.55 5.83 -5.72
C GLU A 53 -5.13 5.28 -5.55
N TYR A 54 -4.22 5.60 -6.47
CA TYR A 54 -2.81 5.21 -6.38
C TYR A 54 -2.11 5.85 -5.18
N ALA A 55 -2.39 7.12 -4.89
CA ALA A 55 -1.80 7.81 -3.73
C ALA A 55 -2.26 7.20 -2.40
N LEU A 56 -3.56 6.89 -2.28
CA LEU A 56 -4.12 6.21 -1.11
C LEU A 56 -3.57 4.79 -0.97
N TRP A 57 -3.45 4.05 -2.08
CA TRP A 57 -2.86 2.73 -2.08
C TRP A 57 -1.40 2.76 -1.60
N ALA A 58 -0.57 3.62 -2.19
CA ALA A 58 0.82 3.78 -1.79
C ALA A 58 0.95 4.13 -0.30
N HIS A 59 0.12 5.04 0.20
CA HIS A 59 0.12 5.43 1.60
C HIS A 59 -0.26 4.27 2.55
N ARG A 60 -1.29 3.49 2.22
CA ARG A 60 -1.74 2.35 3.05
C ARG A 60 -0.72 1.22 3.09
N MET A 61 0.00 1.04 1.99
CA MET A 61 1.00 -0.01 1.79
C MET A 61 2.36 0.34 2.39
N ALA A 62 2.72 1.62 2.39
CA ALA A 62 4.03 2.08 2.85
C ALA A 62 4.27 1.74 4.33
N TYR A 63 5.47 1.22 4.60
CA TYR A 63 5.93 0.97 5.96
C TYR A 63 6.17 2.29 6.69
N ARG A 64 5.61 2.44 7.89
CA ARG A 64 5.86 3.60 8.75
C ARG A 64 6.90 3.26 9.79
N THR A 65 8.11 3.82 9.64
CA THR A 65 9.24 3.57 10.54
C THR A 65 8.92 3.81 12.00
N LEU A 66 8.18 4.88 12.32
CA LEU A 66 7.81 5.22 13.70
C LEU A 66 6.84 4.20 14.34
N MET A 67 6.00 3.55 13.54
CA MET A 67 5.05 2.54 14.02
C MET A 67 5.55 1.10 13.86
N GLY A 68 6.63 0.90 13.11
CA GLY A 68 7.13 -0.43 12.77
C GLY A 68 6.21 -1.26 11.86
N MET A 69 5.23 -0.64 11.21
CA MET A 69 4.26 -1.34 10.35
C MET A 69 3.59 -0.41 9.34
N SER A 70 2.88 -0.98 8.36
CA SER A 70 2.06 -0.22 7.41
C SER A 70 0.63 -0.03 7.95
N PRO A 71 -0.08 1.05 7.55
CA PRO A 71 -1.49 1.24 7.92
C PRO A 71 -2.39 0.05 7.54
N TYR A 72 -2.10 -0.62 6.43
CA TYR A 72 -2.81 -1.84 6.05
C TYR A 72 -2.70 -2.94 7.11
N ARG A 73 -1.49 -3.16 7.64
CA ARG A 73 -1.26 -4.16 8.69
C ARG A 73 -1.98 -3.82 9.99
N ILE A 74 -2.12 -2.53 10.33
CA ILE A 74 -2.88 -2.10 11.52
C ILE A 74 -4.37 -2.50 11.40
N ILE A 75 -4.96 -2.41 10.21
CA ILE A 75 -6.40 -2.65 10.00
C ILE A 75 -6.70 -4.14 9.85
N PHE A 76 -5.87 -4.87 9.09
CA PHE A 76 -6.16 -6.25 8.71
C PHE A 76 -5.36 -7.29 9.49
N ASP A 77 -4.42 -6.87 10.33
CA ASP A 77 -3.47 -7.71 11.07
C ASP A 77 -2.68 -8.68 10.16
N LYS A 78 -2.54 -8.33 8.87
CA LYS A 78 -1.82 -9.12 7.87
C LYS A 78 -0.74 -8.27 7.21
N ALA A 79 0.41 -8.89 6.94
CA ALA A 79 1.44 -8.29 6.12
C ALA A 79 0.89 -8.13 4.69
N CYS A 80 1.07 -6.95 4.10
CA CYS A 80 0.68 -6.79 2.71
C CYS A 80 1.81 -7.24 1.79
N HIS A 81 1.47 -8.07 0.79
CA HIS A 81 2.41 -8.48 -0.24
C HIS A 81 2.34 -7.48 -1.39
N LEU A 82 3.45 -6.78 -1.67
CA LEU A 82 3.50 -5.91 -2.85
C LEU A 82 3.57 -6.77 -4.12
N PRO A 83 3.00 -6.31 -5.25
CA PRO A 83 3.11 -7.00 -6.53
C PRO A 83 4.57 -7.36 -6.89
N VAL A 84 5.52 -6.45 -6.64
CA VAL A 84 6.95 -6.70 -6.87
C VAL A 84 7.53 -7.83 -6.01
N GLU A 85 7.04 -8.00 -4.78
CA GLU A 85 7.48 -9.10 -3.92
C GLU A 85 6.96 -10.44 -4.44
N LEU A 86 5.73 -10.46 -4.94
CA LEU A 86 5.13 -11.65 -5.56
C LEU A 86 5.84 -12.02 -6.86
N GLU A 87 6.09 -11.05 -7.74
CA GLU A 87 6.83 -11.25 -8.99
C GLU A 87 8.24 -11.75 -8.73
N HIS A 88 8.95 -11.14 -7.78
CA HIS A 88 10.29 -11.58 -7.38
C HIS A 88 10.29 -13.02 -6.86
N ARG A 89 9.33 -13.37 -5.98
CA ARG A 89 9.18 -14.76 -5.49
C ARG A 89 8.87 -15.74 -6.61
N ALA A 90 7.97 -15.38 -7.53
CA ALA A 90 7.63 -16.21 -8.68
C ALA A 90 8.84 -16.41 -9.61
N TYR A 91 9.57 -15.33 -9.92
CA TYR A 91 10.79 -15.38 -10.72
C TYR A 91 11.84 -16.33 -10.11
N TRP A 92 12.10 -16.24 -8.80
CA TRP A 92 13.05 -17.13 -8.14
C TRP A 92 12.57 -18.58 -8.09
N ALA A 93 11.27 -18.82 -7.92
CA ALA A 93 10.71 -20.17 -7.98
C ALA A 93 10.96 -20.80 -9.37
N VAL A 94 10.67 -20.07 -10.45
CA VAL A 94 10.93 -20.53 -11.83
C VAL A 94 12.41 -20.78 -12.06
N LYS A 95 13.27 -19.84 -11.66
CA LYS A 95 14.73 -19.96 -11.81
C LYS A 95 15.26 -21.20 -11.10
N LYS A 96 14.77 -21.49 -9.89
CA LYS A 96 15.14 -22.68 -9.12
C LYS A 96 14.68 -23.97 -9.80
N CYS A 97 13.44 -24.01 -10.31
CA CYS A 97 12.93 -25.16 -11.07
C CYS A 97 13.76 -25.43 -12.32
N ASN A 98 14.17 -24.38 -13.05
CA ASN A 98 15.00 -24.53 -14.26
C ASN A 98 16.40 -25.06 -13.93
N MET A 99 17.05 -24.57 -12.86
CA MET A 99 18.34 -25.13 -12.40
C MET A 99 18.23 -26.60 -12.03
N ALA A 100 17.14 -27.01 -11.38
CA ALA A 100 16.90 -28.41 -11.06
C ALA A 100 16.68 -29.28 -12.31
N TYR A 101 16.18 -28.70 -13.41
CA TYR A 101 15.98 -29.38 -14.68
C TYR A 101 17.30 -29.71 -15.38
N ASP A 102 18.26 -28.79 -15.36
CA ASP A 102 19.61 -29.02 -15.87
C ASP A 102 20.31 -30.11 -15.07
N GLN A 103 20.21 -30.05 -13.73
CA GLN A 103 20.75 -31.08 -12.83
C GLN A 103 20.14 -32.46 -13.12
N ALA A 104 18.81 -32.54 -13.27
CA ALA A 104 18.09 -33.77 -13.60
C ALA A 104 18.43 -34.29 -15.01
N GLY A 105 18.75 -33.39 -15.94
CA GLY A 105 19.20 -33.75 -17.29
C GLY A 105 20.59 -34.40 -17.27
N GLU A 106 21.53 -33.84 -16.51
CA GLU A 106 22.86 -34.42 -16.33
C GLU A 106 22.81 -35.75 -15.57
N GLU A 107 22.00 -35.86 -14.52
CA GLU A 107 21.76 -37.13 -13.81
C GLU A 107 21.14 -38.19 -14.72
N ARG A 108 20.18 -37.83 -15.59
CA ARG A 108 19.64 -38.75 -16.60
C ARG A 108 20.68 -39.19 -17.62
N LYS A 109 21.55 -38.30 -18.09
CA LYS A 109 22.65 -38.68 -19.00
C LYS A 109 23.59 -39.68 -18.35
N LEU A 110 23.96 -39.47 -17.08
CA LEU A 110 24.80 -40.38 -16.30
C LEU A 110 24.14 -41.75 -16.10
N GLN A 111 22.82 -41.81 -15.93
CA GLN A 111 22.07 -43.08 -15.81
C GLN A 111 21.94 -43.87 -17.12
N LEU A 112 22.13 -43.21 -18.27
CA LEU A 112 22.00 -43.81 -19.60
C LEU A 112 23.35 -44.25 -20.19
N GLN A 113 24.47 -43.93 -19.54
CA GLN A 113 25.80 -44.48 -19.81
C GLN A 113 26.04 -45.79 -19.07
#